data_AF-A0A9P3UK63-F1
#
_entry.id   AF-A0A9P3UK63-F1
#
_cell.length_a   1.000
_cell.length_b   1.000
_cell.length_c   1.000
_cell.angle_alpha   90.00
_cell.angle_beta   90.00
_cell.angle_gamma   90.00
#
_symmetry.space_group_name_H-M   'P 1'
#
loop_
_entity.id
_entity.type
_entity.pdbx_description
1 polymer ?
#
loop_
_entity_poly.entity_id
_entity_poly.type
_entity_poly.pdbx_seq_one_letter_code
_entity_poly.pdbx_strand_id
1 'polypeptide(L)'
;MSSRPQGQFAAYRNALTALSARTSTPLPSLILSFGILHEITAIVPLVAVFYGSRTLGIGEGLIGVIVSKDPAAPSTEDDWLRGTVRTWVEEGDAWAGRVGRRYGIFGYEKRTPGAPEPPVESSQPSGRIAGDVANAIVAYGVTKALLPVRIGLSLYLSPAFSRRIVEPIRRTLMQPFRR
;
A
#
# COMPACT_ATOMS: atom_id res chain seq x y z
N MET A 1 -5.37 25.47 -42.58
CA MET A 1 -5.01 24.04 -42.40
C MET A 1 -4.50 23.85 -40.99
N SER A 2 -5.32 23.29 -40.10
CA SER A 2 -4.97 23.13 -38.68
C SER A 2 -4.10 21.90 -38.48
N SER A 3 -2.84 22.14 -38.14
CA SER A 3 -1.85 21.12 -37.78
C SER A 3 -2.34 20.35 -36.55
N ARG A 4 -2.78 19.11 -36.74
CA ARG A 4 -3.06 18.19 -35.63
C ARG A 4 -1.78 18.04 -34.80
N PRO A 5 -1.82 18.14 -33.47
CA PRO A 5 -0.65 17.88 -32.65
C PRO A 5 -0.25 16.41 -32.81
N GLN A 6 0.84 16.19 -33.54
CA GLN A 6 1.43 14.87 -33.77
C GLN A 6 2.16 14.47 -32.49
N GLY A 7 1.64 13.45 -31.80
CA GLY A 7 2.33 12.81 -30.68
C GLY A 7 1.39 12.43 -29.54
N GLN A 8 1.51 11.19 -29.07
CA GLN A 8 0.75 10.68 -27.90
C GLN A 8 0.92 11.60 -26.68
N PHE A 9 2.12 12.15 -26.48
CA PHE A 9 2.42 13.12 -25.42
C PHE A 9 1.61 14.41 -25.48
N ALA A 10 1.27 14.91 -26.67
CA ALA A 10 0.47 16.12 -26.81
C ALA A 10 -0.99 15.86 -26.38
N ALA A 11 -1.53 14.68 -26.70
CA ALA A 11 -2.85 14.26 -26.23
C ALA A 11 -2.90 14.15 -24.69
N TYR A 12 -1.88 13.54 -24.07
CA TYR A 12 -1.78 13.45 -22.61
C TYR A 12 -1.68 14.83 -21.94
N ARG A 13 -0.83 15.73 -22.46
CA ARG A 13 -0.72 17.10 -21.94
C ARG A 13 -2.03 17.88 -22.04
N ASN A 14 -2.78 17.70 -23.14
CA ASN A 14 -4.08 18.32 -23.31
C ASN A 14 -5.10 17.76 -22.31
N ALA A 15 -5.12 16.44 -22.07
CA ALA A 15 -5.98 15.81 -21.08
C ALA A 15 -5.67 16.29 -19.65
N LEU A 16 -4.39 16.39 -19.29
CA LEU A 16 -3.96 16.91 -17.99
C LEU A 16 -4.34 18.39 -17.82
N THR A 17 -4.12 19.22 -18.84
CA THR A 17 -4.52 20.63 -18.81
C THR A 17 -6.05 20.76 -18.65
N ALA A 18 -6.83 19.93 -19.34
CA ALA A 18 -8.29 19.90 -19.19
C ALA A 18 -8.72 19.48 -17.77
N LEU A 19 -8.05 18.51 -17.16
CA LEU A 19 -8.30 18.09 -15.77
C LEU A 19 -7.95 19.20 -14.77
N SER A 20 -6.84 19.91 -14.96
CA SER A 20 -6.45 21.05 -14.15
C SER A 20 -7.47 22.20 -14.23
N ALA A 21 -7.94 22.50 -15.45
CA ALA A 21 -8.97 23.50 -15.68
C ALA A 21 -10.31 23.13 -15.00
N ARG A 22 -10.76 21.87 -15.15
CA ARG A 22 -12.00 21.37 -14.52
C ARG A 22 -11.96 21.34 -13.00
N THR A 23 -10.79 21.06 -12.42
CA THR A 23 -10.61 20.95 -10.96
C THR A 23 -10.24 22.28 -10.32
N SER A 24 -9.95 23.31 -11.13
CA SER A 24 -9.45 24.62 -10.71
C SER A 24 -8.22 24.53 -9.80
N THR A 25 -7.37 23.52 -10.02
CA THR A 25 -6.14 23.31 -9.24
C THR A 25 -4.94 23.12 -10.16
N PRO A 26 -3.77 23.71 -9.83
CA PRO A 26 -2.57 23.57 -10.64
C PRO A 26 -2.08 22.11 -10.60
N LEU A 27 -1.64 21.60 -11.76
CA LEU A 27 -1.21 20.21 -11.95
C LEU A 27 -0.22 19.69 -10.90
N PRO A 28 0.86 20.41 -10.54
CA PRO A 28 1.81 19.92 -9.53
C PRO A 28 1.16 19.70 -8.17
N SER A 29 0.24 20.58 -7.76
CA SER A 29 -0.49 20.45 -6.49
C SER A 29 -1.45 19.26 -6.51
N LEU A 30 -2.08 18.99 -7.65
CA LEU A 30 -2.96 17.83 -7.82
C LEU A 30 -2.18 16.51 -7.77
N ILE A 31 -1.01 16.43 -8.42
CA ILE A 31 -0.13 15.27 -8.35
C ILE A 31 0.37 15.04 -6.93
N LEU A 32 0.82 16.10 -6.25
CA LEU A 32 1.26 16.02 -4.86
C LEU A 32 0.13 15.55 -3.93
N SER A 33 -1.07 16.09 -4.11
CA SER A 33 -2.26 15.69 -3.35
C SER A 33 -2.60 14.21 -3.56
N PHE A 34 -2.56 13.76 -4.82
CA PHE A 34 -2.78 12.35 -5.15
C PHE A 34 -1.76 11.45 -4.47
N GLY A 35 -0.46 11.79 -4.55
CA GLY A 35 0.60 11.03 -3.88
C GLY A 35 0.38 10.95 -2.37
N ILE A 36 0.14 12.07 -1.70
CA ILE A 36 -0.10 12.10 -0.25
C ILE A 36 -1.31 11.24 0.13
N LEU A 37 -2.42 11.38 -0.59
CA LEU A 37 -3.61 10.56 -0.33
C LEU A 37 -3.38 9.08 -0.62
N HIS A 38 -2.64 8.76 -1.67
CA HIS A 38 -2.31 7.39 -2.04
C HIS A 38 -1.50 6.70 -0.93
N GLU A 39 -0.58 7.42 -0.30
CA GLU A 39 0.21 6.93 0.83
C GLU A 39 -0.63 6.80 2.11
N ILE A 40 -1.46 7.81 2.43
CA ILE A 40 -2.33 7.76 3.62
C ILE A 40 -3.31 6.58 3.50
N THR A 41 -3.90 6.40 2.32
CA THR A 41 -4.79 5.26 2.03
C THR A 41 -4.05 3.93 1.91
N ALA A 42 -2.71 3.90 1.92
CA ALA A 42 -1.91 2.68 2.13
C ALA A 42 -1.75 2.37 3.61
N ILE A 43 -1.31 3.38 4.38
CA ILE A 43 -0.89 3.23 5.77
C ILE A 43 -2.10 2.96 6.66
N VAL A 44 -3.19 3.72 6.49
CA VAL A 44 -4.36 3.60 7.35
C VAL A 44 -4.99 2.20 7.25
N PRO A 45 -5.29 1.64 6.06
CA PRO A 45 -5.81 0.27 5.98
C PRO A 45 -4.81 -0.77 6.48
N LEU A 46 -3.52 -0.63 6.20
CA LEU A 46 -2.51 -1.57 6.67
C LEU A 46 -2.50 -1.66 8.20
N VAL A 47 -2.46 -0.51 8.88
CA VAL A 47 -2.46 -0.43 10.34
C VAL A 47 -3.80 -0.89 10.91
N ALA A 48 -4.92 -0.43 10.33
CA ALA A 48 -6.25 -0.79 10.80
C ALA A 48 -6.53 -2.30 10.70
N VAL A 49 -6.18 -2.91 9.56
CA VAL A 49 -6.36 -4.35 9.36
C VAL A 49 -5.43 -5.14 10.28
N PHE A 50 -4.18 -4.71 10.48
CA PHE A 50 -3.26 -5.37 11.41
C PHE A 50 -3.79 -5.40 12.84
N TYR A 51 -4.19 -4.24 13.37
CA TYR A 51 -4.73 -4.19 14.74
C TYR A 51 -6.11 -4.86 14.83
N GLY A 52 -6.93 -4.77 13.77
CA GLY A 52 -8.21 -5.47 13.70
C GLY A 52 -8.05 -7.00 13.73
N SER A 53 -7.17 -7.55 12.90
CA SER A 53 -6.92 -9.00 12.88
C SER A 53 -6.27 -9.48 14.18
N ARG A 54 -5.37 -8.69 14.77
CA ARG A 54 -4.73 -8.98 16.06
C ARG A 54 -5.72 -8.98 17.22
N THR A 55 -6.64 -8.02 17.27
CA THR A 55 -7.64 -7.93 18.35
C THR A 55 -8.71 -9.00 18.25
N LEU A 56 -9.06 -9.41 17.03
CA LEU A 56 -10.05 -10.45 16.78
C LEU A 56 -9.46 -11.87 16.75
N GLY A 57 -8.13 -12.01 16.72
CA GLY A 57 -7.45 -13.31 16.62
C GLY A 57 -7.64 -14.03 15.28
N ILE A 58 -8.03 -13.31 14.22
CA ILE A 58 -8.42 -13.91 12.93
C ILE A 58 -7.21 -14.21 12.05
N GLY A 59 -6.06 -13.56 12.28
CA GLY A 59 -4.89 -13.67 11.38
C GLY A 59 -4.40 -15.11 11.18
N GLU A 60 -4.16 -15.85 12.25
CA GLU A 60 -3.68 -17.24 12.18
C GLU A 60 -4.68 -18.17 11.49
N GLY A 61 -5.96 -18.07 11.87
CA GLY A 61 -7.02 -18.89 11.29
C GLY A 61 -7.23 -18.62 9.80
N LEU A 62 -7.16 -17.35 9.38
CA LEU A 62 -7.33 -16.98 7.97
C LEU A 62 -6.20 -17.51 7.11
N ILE A 63 -4.94 -17.39 7.56
CA ILE A 63 -3.79 -17.95 6.85
C ILE A 63 -3.86 -19.47 6.79
N GLY A 64 -4.25 -20.13 7.88
CA GLY A 64 -4.47 -21.58 7.89
C GLY A 64 -5.49 -22.03 6.85
N VAL A 65 -6.64 -21.36 6.75
CA VAL A 65 -7.67 -21.71 5.74
C VAL A 65 -7.19 -21.44 4.31
N ILE A 66 -6.41 -20.38 4.09
CA ILE A 66 -5.86 -20.04 2.77
C ILE A 66 -4.82 -21.07 2.32
N VAL A 67 -3.99 -21.56 3.24
CA VAL A 67 -2.87 -22.46 2.94
C VAL A 67 -3.30 -23.94 2.94
N SER A 68 -4.29 -24.32 3.75
CA SER A 68 -4.64 -25.73 4.02
C SER A 68 -5.80 -26.32 3.20
N LYS A 69 -6.16 -25.77 2.03
CA LYS A 69 -7.25 -26.32 1.20
C LYS A 69 -6.74 -27.17 0.03
N ASP A 70 -7.29 -28.39 -0.09
CA ASP A 70 -6.85 -29.47 -0.98
C ASP A 70 -6.68 -29.08 -2.47
N PRO A 71 -5.61 -29.57 -3.15
CA PRO A 71 -5.34 -29.35 -4.57
C PRO A 71 -6.28 -30.14 -5.52
N ALA A 72 -7.28 -30.86 -5.00
CA ALA A 72 -8.13 -31.78 -5.77
C ALA A 72 -9.52 -31.20 -6.16
N ALA A 73 -9.78 -29.91 -5.91
CA ALA A 73 -11.06 -29.28 -6.27
C ALA A 73 -11.07 -28.81 -7.75
N PRO A 74 -12.15 -29.04 -8.52
CA PRO A 74 -12.19 -28.77 -9.96
C PRO A 74 -12.06 -27.27 -10.31
N SER A 75 -11.48 -27.02 -11.49
CA SER A 75 -11.07 -25.73 -12.02
C SER A 75 -12.24 -24.87 -12.52
N THR A 76 -12.49 -23.75 -11.85
CA THR A 76 -13.31 -22.64 -12.34
C THR A 76 -12.85 -21.40 -11.57
N GLU A 77 -12.40 -20.33 -12.27
CA GLU A 77 -12.01 -18.96 -11.83
C GLU A 77 -11.22 -18.76 -10.51
N ASP A 78 -11.60 -19.43 -9.44
CA ASP A 78 -10.95 -19.51 -8.15
C ASP A 78 -9.48 -19.92 -8.21
N ASP A 79 -9.01 -20.64 -9.24
CA ASP A 79 -7.62 -21.10 -9.30
C ASP A 79 -6.63 -19.94 -9.52
N TRP A 80 -7.01 -18.98 -10.36
CA TRP A 80 -6.23 -17.74 -10.56
C TRP A 80 -6.21 -16.89 -9.28
N LEU A 81 -7.37 -16.77 -8.62
CA LEU A 81 -7.51 -16.03 -7.36
C LEU A 81 -6.69 -16.70 -6.25
N ARG A 82 -6.74 -18.03 -6.15
CA ARG A 82 -5.97 -18.83 -5.20
C ARG A 82 -4.48 -18.67 -5.42
N GLY A 83 -4.01 -18.79 -6.67
CA GLY A 83 -2.62 -18.55 -7.02
C GLY A 83 -2.15 -17.16 -6.60
N THR A 84 -2.96 -16.13 -6.89
CA THR A 84 -2.67 -14.74 -6.53
C THR A 84 -2.61 -14.53 -5.02
N VAL A 85 -3.58 -15.06 -4.27
CA VAL A 85 -3.63 -14.96 -2.81
C VAL A 85 -2.43 -15.68 -2.19
N ARG A 86 -2.07 -16.87 -2.69
CA ARG A 86 -0.88 -17.59 -2.23
C ARG A 86 0.40 -16.79 -2.47
N THR A 87 0.57 -16.21 -3.67
CA THR A 87 1.70 -15.32 -3.96
C THR A 87 1.72 -14.12 -3.00
N TRP A 88 0.57 -13.52 -2.68
CA TRP A 88 0.51 -12.42 -1.73
C TRP A 88 0.84 -12.83 -0.29
N VAL A 89 0.49 -14.07 0.10
CA VAL A 89 0.89 -14.63 1.40
C VAL A 89 2.39 -14.84 1.46
N GLU A 90 2.99 -15.44 0.43
CA GLU A 90 4.45 -15.67 0.33
C GLU A 90 5.23 -14.34 0.32
N GLU A 91 4.77 -13.36 -0.47
CA GLU A 91 5.33 -12.00 -0.49
C GLU A 91 5.15 -11.27 0.85
N GLY A 92 3.99 -11.45 1.48
CA GLY A 92 3.65 -10.87 2.78
C GLY A 92 4.55 -11.42 3.88
N ASP A 93 4.82 -12.72 3.88
CA ASP A 93 5.72 -13.37 4.84
C ASP A 93 7.16 -12.86 4.67
N ALA A 94 7.65 -12.80 3.43
CA ALA A 94 8.95 -12.22 3.13
C ALA A 94 9.05 -10.73 3.54
N TRP A 95 7.98 -9.95 3.33
CA TRP A 95 7.90 -8.56 3.78
C TRP A 95 7.89 -8.45 5.30
N ALA A 96 7.06 -9.24 6.00
CA ALA A 96 6.93 -9.24 7.45
C ALA A 96 8.27 -9.62 8.10
N GLY A 97 8.97 -10.63 7.58
CA GLY A 97 10.31 -10.99 8.04
C GLY A 97 11.35 -9.88 7.82
N ARG A 98 11.34 -9.21 6.67
CA ARG A 98 12.28 -8.08 6.40
C ARG A 98 12.01 -6.89 7.32
N VAL A 99 10.77 -6.46 7.43
CA VAL A 99 10.38 -5.30 8.24
C VAL A 99 10.53 -5.63 9.73
N GLY A 100 10.09 -6.81 10.13
CA GLY A 100 10.26 -7.36 11.47
C GLY A 100 11.71 -7.30 11.92
N ARG A 101 12.64 -7.90 11.17
CA ARG A 101 14.07 -7.87 11.49
C ARG A 101 14.68 -6.47 11.43
N ARG A 102 14.23 -5.60 10.52
CA ARG A 102 14.76 -4.24 10.39
C ARG A 102 14.41 -3.36 11.59
N TYR A 103 13.19 -3.49 12.12
CA TYR A 103 12.68 -2.61 13.16
C TYR A 103 12.56 -3.29 14.54
N GLY A 104 12.74 -4.60 14.62
CA GLY A 104 12.51 -5.38 15.84
C GLY A 104 11.02 -5.51 16.18
N ILE A 105 10.16 -5.62 15.16
CA ILE A 105 8.70 -5.70 15.31
C ILE A 105 8.20 -7.10 14.95
N PHE A 106 6.94 -7.42 15.27
CA PHE A 106 6.34 -8.76 15.08
C PHE A 106 7.08 -9.89 15.80
N GLY A 107 7.83 -9.56 16.87
CA GLY A 107 8.60 -10.52 17.65
C GLY A 107 9.96 -10.90 17.07
N TYR A 108 10.39 -10.25 15.97
CA TYR A 108 11.76 -10.37 15.49
C TYR A 108 12.72 -9.51 16.31
N GLU A 109 13.95 -9.98 16.47
CA GLU A 109 15.03 -9.16 17.01
C GLU A 109 15.49 -8.13 15.98
N LYS A 110 15.70 -6.88 16.44
CA LYS A 110 16.19 -5.79 15.60
C LYS A 110 17.62 -6.11 15.16
N ARG A 111 17.84 -6.22 13.86
CA ARG A 111 19.18 -6.48 13.29
C ARG A 111 20.09 -5.29 13.56
N THR A 112 21.16 -5.53 14.30
CA THR A 112 22.26 -4.57 14.44
C THR A 112 23.05 -4.53 13.12
N PRO A 113 23.29 -3.35 12.53
CA PRO A 113 24.09 -3.24 11.31
C PRO A 113 25.50 -3.83 11.53
N GLY A 114 25.89 -4.80 10.71
CA GLY A 114 27.22 -5.44 10.78
C GLY A 114 27.32 -6.70 11.66
N ALA A 115 26.25 -7.11 12.34
CA ALA A 115 26.25 -8.36 13.11
C ALA A 115 26.16 -9.62 12.21
N PRO A 116 26.80 -10.74 12.59
CA PRO A 116 26.66 -12.04 11.91
C PRO A 116 25.19 -12.45 11.81
N GLU A 117 24.83 -13.18 10.75
CA GLU A 117 23.47 -13.74 10.63
C GLU A 117 23.21 -14.67 11.82
N PRO A 118 22.12 -14.48 12.59
CA PRO A 118 21.77 -15.42 13.64
C PRO A 118 21.43 -16.80 13.03
N PRO A 119 21.70 -17.91 13.75
CA PRO A 119 21.37 -19.25 13.28
C PRO A 119 19.87 -19.38 13.00
N VAL A 120 19.54 -20.12 11.93
CA VAL A 120 18.15 -20.30 11.45
C VAL A 120 17.23 -20.89 12.54
N GLU A 121 17.78 -21.63 13.51
CA GLU A 121 17.03 -22.26 14.61
C GLU A 121 16.57 -21.30 15.71
N SER A 122 17.27 -20.18 15.97
CA SER A 122 16.82 -19.19 16.98
C SER A 122 15.66 -18.31 16.48
N SER A 123 15.25 -18.50 15.23
CA SER A 123 14.20 -17.73 14.56
C SER A 123 12.84 -18.42 14.56
N GLN A 124 12.67 -19.55 15.27
CA GLN A 124 11.35 -20.17 15.39
C GLN A 124 10.40 -19.22 16.13
N PRO A 125 9.35 -18.72 15.45
CA PRO A 125 8.45 -17.79 16.06
C PRO A 125 7.65 -18.54 17.14
N SER A 126 7.86 -18.20 18.41
CA SER A 126 6.95 -18.60 19.49
C SER A 126 5.51 -18.25 19.08
N GLY A 127 4.48 -18.97 19.56
CA GLY A 127 3.11 -18.84 19.02
C GLY A 127 2.58 -17.40 18.88
N ARG A 128 2.97 -16.49 19.79
CA ARG A 128 2.63 -15.05 19.68
C ARG A 128 3.36 -14.32 18.54
N ILE A 129 4.59 -14.71 18.24
CA ILE A 129 5.40 -14.22 17.11
C ILE A 129 4.76 -14.70 15.80
N ALA A 130 4.31 -15.96 15.74
CA ALA A 130 3.63 -16.51 14.57
C ALA A 130 2.30 -15.77 14.30
N GLY A 131 1.54 -15.44 15.35
CA GLY A 131 0.31 -14.66 15.23
C GLY A 131 0.50 -13.24 14.73
N ASP A 132 1.47 -12.51 15.25
CA ASP A 132 1.76 -11.15 14.79
C ASP A 132 2.24 -11.14 13.32
N VAL A 133 3.02 -12.13 12.91
CA VAL A 133 3.40 -12.32 11.51
C VAL A 133 2.17 -12.63 10.64
N ALA A 134 1.30 -13.56 11.07
CA ALA A 134 0.07 -13.86 10.33
C ALA A 134 -0.83 -12.63 10.18
N ASN A 135 -1.01 -11.84 11.25
CA ASN A 135 -1.75 -10.58 11.20
C ASN A 135 -1.15 -9.57 10.22
N ALA A 136 0.19 -9.49 10.15
CA ALA A 136 0.92 -8.63 9.21
C ALA A 136 0.76 -9.09 7.76
N ILE A 137 0.79 -10.40 7.49
CA ILE A 137 0.56 -10.99 6.17
C ILE A 137 -0.87 -10.69 5.69
N VAL A 138 -1.88 -10.90 6.55
CA VAL A 138 -3.28 -10.59 6.23
C VAL A 138 -3.44 -9.10 5.94
N ALA A 139 -2.86 -8.22 6.77
CA ALA A 139 -2.91 -6.79 6.56
C ALA A 139 -2.26 -6.37 5.24
N TYR A 140 -1.12 -6.96 4.88
CA TYR A 140 -0.44 -6.75 3.61
C TYR A 140 -1.33 -7.17 2.43
N GLY A 141 -1.86 -8.39 2.46
CA GLY A 141 -2.73 -8.93 1.42
C GLY A 141 -4.00 -8.09 1.20
N VAL A 142 -4.68 -7.71 2.29
CA VAL A 142 -5.88 -6.85 2.21
C VAL A 142 -5.53 -5.46 1.67
N THR A 143 -4.43 -4.86 2.12
CA THR A 143 -3.99 -3.55 1.61
C THR A 143 -3.67 -3.61 0.11
N LYS A 144 -3.17 -4.73 -0.38
CA LYS A 144 -2.91 -4.99 -1.79
C LYS A 144 -4.20 -5.22 -2.58
N ALA A 145 -5.16 -5.95 -2.02
CA ALA A 145 -6.50 -6.11 -2.61
C ALA A 145 -7.22 -4.77 -2.77
N LEU A 146 -7.00 -3.82 -1.84
CA LEU A 146 -7.58 -2.49 -1.87
C LEU A 146 -6.94 -1.52 -2.89
N LEU A 147 -5.91 -1.92 -3.65
CA LEU A 147 -5.23 -1.04 -4.60
C LEU A 147 -6.17 -0.32 -5.60
N PRO A 148 -7.15 -0.98 -6.25
CA PRO A 148 -8.06 -0.29 -7.17
C PRO A 148 -8.90 0.77 -6.47
N VAL A 149 -9.40 0.45 -5.26
CA VAL A 149 -10.18 1.36 -4.42
C VAL A 149 -9.32 2.55 -3.99
N ARG A 150 -8.06 2.31 -3.59
CA ARG A 150 -7.11 3.35 -3.18
C ARG A 150 -6.83 4.33 -4.30
N ILE A 151 -6.61 3.84 -5.52
CA ILE A 151 -6.40 4.70 -6.70
C ILE A 151 -7.65 5.54 -6.96
N GLY A 152 -8.83 4.91 -7.00
CA GLY A 152 -10.09 5.62 -7.24
C GLY A 152 -10.39 6.69 -6.18
N LEU A 153 -10.27 6.34 -4.90
CA LEU A 153 -10.51 7.25 -3.78
C LEU A 153 -9.51 8.41 -3.77
N SER A 154 -8.23 8.12 -4.02
CA SER A 154 -7.18 9.15 -4.08
C SER A 154 -7.43 10.11 -5.24
N LEU A 155 -7.78 9.62 -6.43
CA LEU A 155 -8.13 10.46 -7.58
C LEU A 155 -9.34 11.35 -7.30
N TYR A 156 -10.39 10.79 -6.67
CA TYR A 156 -11.61 11.52 -6.35
C TYR A 156 -11.37 12.64 -5.34
N LEU A 157 -10.58 12.39 -4.29
CA LEU A 157 -10.35 13.33 -3.20
C LEU A 157 -9.22 14.33 -3.48
N SER A 158 -8.31 14.04 -4.43
CA SER A 158 -7.16 14.90 -4.75
C SER A 158 -7.50 16.37 -5.02
N PRO A 159 -8.55 16.71 -5.81
CA PRO A 159 -8.91 18.10 -6.04
C PRO A 159 -9.33 18.85 -4.77
N ALA A 160 -10.09 18.18 -3.89
CA ALA A 160 -10.55 18.78 -2.64
C ALA A 160 -9.40 18.96 -1.64
N PHE A 161 -8.52 17.97 -1.53
CA PHE A 161 -7.34 18.02 -0.67
C PHE A 161 -6.35 19.12 -1.12
N SER A 162 -6.09 19.21 -2.43
CA SER A 162 -5.24 20.23 -3.02
C SER A 162 -5.67 21.65 -2.63
N ARG A 163 -6.97 21.94 -2.74
CA ARG A 163 -7.53 23.26 -2.40
C ARG A 163 -7.52 23.55 -0.91
N ARG A 164 -7.79 22.56 -0.06
CA ARG A 164 -7.96 22.75 1.39
C ARG A 164 -6.64 22.73 2.17
N ILE A 165 -5.65 21.95 1.73
CA ILE A 165 -4.43 21.68 2.50
C ILE A 165 -3.18 22.13 1.75
N VAL A 166 -2.99 21.68 0.51
CA VAL A 166 -1.73 21.92 -0.21
C VAL A 166 -1.55 23.39 -0.60
N GLU A 167 -2.58 24.02 -1.16
CA GLU A 167 -2.47 25.41 -1.63
C GLU A 167 -2.28 26.43 -0.47
N PRO A 168 -2.95 26.32 0.69
CA PRO A 168 -2.63 27.14 1.85
C PRO A 168 -1.18 26.96 2.33
N ILE A 169 -0.72 25.71 2.49
CA ILE A 169 0.65 25.40 2.93
C ILE A 169 1.67 25.98 1.95
N ARG A 170 1.44 25.83 0.64
CA ARG A 170 2.30 26.37 -0.40
C ARG A 170 2.40 27.90 -0.31
N ARG A 171 1.27 28.59 -0.12
CA ARG A 171 1.27 30.05 0.02
C ARG A 171 2.04 30.50 1.25
N THR A 172 1.86 29.82 2.38
CA THR A 172 2.59 30.15 3.63
C THR A 172 4.09 29.88 3.52
N LEU A 173 4.50 28.77 2.90
CA LEU A 173 5.91 28.41 2.74
C LEU A 173 6.64 29.25 1.67
N MET A 174 5.96 29.65 0.59
CA MET A 174 6.59 30.43 -0.48
C MET A 174 6.56 31.95 -0.23
N GLN A 175 5.75 32.44 0.71
CA GLN A 175 5.71 33.85 1.09
C GLN A 175 7.07 34.42 1.56
N PRO A 176 7.85 33.76 2.43
CA PRO A 176 9.15 34.28 2.86
C PRO A 176 10.23 34.28 1.77
N PHE A 177 10.13 33.42 0.75
CA PHE A 177 11.10 33.32 -0.35
C PHE A 177 10.81 34.27 -1.53
N ARG A 178 9.71 35.02 -1.49
CA ARG A 178 9.30 36.00 -2.51
C ARG A 178 9.56 37.44 -2.11
N ARG A 179 10.21 37.68 -0.97
CA ARG A 179 10.71 38.98 -0.54
C ARG A 179 12.18 39.14 -0.89
#